data_AF-A0A3N6TLT6-F1
#
_entry.id   AF-A0A3N6TLT6-F1
#
_cell.length_a   1.000
_cell.length_b   1.000
_cell.length_c   1.000
_cell.angle_alpha   90.00
_cell.angle_beta   90.00
_cell.angle_gamma   90.00
#
_symmetry.space_group_name_H-M   'P 1'
#
loop_
_entity.id
_entity.type
_entity.pdbx_description
1 polymer ?
#
loop_
_entity_poly.entity_id
_entity_poly.type
_entity_poly.pdbx_seq_one_letter_code
_entity_poly.pdbx_strand_id
1 'polypeptide(L)'
;MLPFPYRCGQIMGRSETEVLSAAQILYPCMQCADIFFLEADICQLGMDQRKVNMLAREYCDDIKRKNKPIILSHHMLPGLLEGQEKMSKSNPSSAIFMEDEEVN
;
A
#
# COMPACT_ATOMS: atom_id res chain seq x y z
N MET A 1 16.03 -6.91 14.61
CA MET A 1 15.39 -6.18 13.49
C MET A 1 14.75 -7.23 12.58
N LEU A 2 13.44 -7.17 12.32
CA LEU A 2 12.75 -8.17 11.48
C LEU A 2 13.16 -8.02 10.00
N PRO A 3 13.22 -9.12 9.21
CA PRO A 3 13.48 -9.06 7.78
C PRO A 3 12.44 -8.18 7.07
N PHE A 4 12.87 -7.47 6.03
CA PHE A 4 12.05 -6.46 5.35
C PHE A 4 10.64 -6.91 4.92
N PRO A 5 10.41 -8.13 4.38
CA PRO A 5 9.06 -8.54 3.95
C PRO A 5 8.02 -8.47 5.08
N TYR A 6 8.47 -8.69 6.32
CA TYR A 6 7.60 -8.64 7.50
C TYR A 6 7.21 -7.20 7.88
N ARG A 7 8.01 -6.18 7.49
CA ARG A 7 7.71 -4.76 7.77
C ARG A 7 6.66 -4.17 6.83
N CYS A 8 6.39 -4.85 5.72
CA CYS A 8 5.39 -4.47 4.73
C CYS A 8 4.01 -5.08 4.99
N GLY A 9 3.76 -5.79 6.11
CA GLY A 9 2.43 -6.33 6.40
C GLY A 9 1.29 -5.30 6.28
N GLN A 10 1.57 -4.04 6.63
CA GLN A 10 0.61 -2.94 6.58
C GLN A 10 0.08 -2.63 5.18
N ILE A 11 0.85 -2.86 4.11
CA ILE A 11 0.38 -2.61 2.73
C ILE A 11 -0.78 -3.55 2.33
N MET A 12 -0.89 -4.70 3.01
CA MET A 12 -1.98 -5.68 2.87
C MET A 12 -3.01 -5.57 4.00
N GLY A 13 -2.95 -4.52 4.83
CA GLY A 13 -3.83 -4.36 5.99
C GLY A 13 -3.57 -5.36 7.12
N ARG A 14 -2.35 -5.90 7.23
CA ARG A 14 -1.93 -6.86 8.27
C ARG A 14 -0.99 -6.25 9.29
N SER A 15 -1.04 -6.76 10.51
CA SER A 15 -0.10 -6.39 11.58
C SER A 15 1.26 -7.08 11.40
N GLU A 16 2.34 -6.46 11.90
CA GLU A 16 3.70 -7.02 11.81
C GLU A 16 3.92 -8.25 12.73
N THR A 17 2.98 -8.52 13.63
CA THR A 17 3.03 -9.60 14.63
C THR A 17 2.33 -10.88 14.18
N GLU A 18 1.60 -10.87 13.05
CA GLU A 18 0.97 -12.05 12.48
C GLU A 18 1.99 -12.98 11.80
N VAL A 19 1.80 -14.30 11.95
CA VAL A 19 2.55 -15.29 11.18
C VAL A 19 2.11 -15.20 9.72
N LEU A 20 2.96 -14.62 8.89
CA LEU A 20 2.69 -14.46 7.46
C LEU A 20 2.91 -15.78 6.71
N SER A 21 1.95 -16.14 5.87
CA SER A 21 2.13 -17.16 4.84
C SER A 21 3.19 -16.76 3.82
N ALA A 22 3.75 -17.73 3.11
CA ALA A 22 4.72 -17.46 2.04
C ALA A 22 4.16 -16.50 0.96
N ALA A 23 2.87 -16.63 0.61
CA ALA A 23 2.21 -15.74 -0.33
C ALA A 23 2.19 -14.28 0.14
N GLN A 24 1.98 -14.05 1.44
CA GLN A 24 1.97 -12.71 2.03
C GLN A 24 3.37 -12.08 2.08
N ILE A 25 4.43 -12.88 2.14
CA ILE A 25 5.81 -12.41 2.01
C ILE A 25 6.12 -12.03 0.56
N LEU A 26 5.62 -12.79 -0.41
CA LEU A 26 5.85 -12.54 -1.83
C LEU A 26 5.12 -11.29 -2.33
N TYR A 27 3.95 -10.96 -1.77
CA TYR A 27 3.14 -9.84 -2.24
C TYR A 27 3.89 -8.48 -2.22
N PRO A 28 4.53 -8.04 -1.11
CA PRO A 28 5.36 -6.84 -1.13
C PRO A 28 6.52 -6.88 -2.13
N CYS A 29 7.12 -8.05 -2.35
CA CYS A 29 8.20 -8.21 -3.31
C CYS A 29 7.70 -8.02 -4.75
N MET A 30 6.55 -8.60 -5.09
CA MET A 30 5.91 -8.41 -6.40
C MET A 30 5.50 -6.96 -6.61
N GLN A 31 4.86 -6.33 -5.62
CA GLN A 31 4.45 -4.92 -5.73
C GLN A 31 5.64 -3.96 -5.89
N CYS A 32 6.78 -4.26 -5.26
CA CYS A 32 8.01 -3.51 -5.51
C CYS A 32 8.54 -3.74 -6.94
N ALA A 33 8.51 -4.99 -7.42
CA ALA A 33 8.92 -5.32 -8.78
C ALA A 33 8.05 -4.65 -9.84
N ASP A 34 6.73 -4.53 -9.61
CA ASP A 34 5.78 -3.89 -10.52
C ASP A 34 6.17 -2.45 -10.86
N ILE A 35 6.73 -1.69 -9.91
CA ILE A 35 7.18 -0.31 -10.14
C ILE A 35 8.23 -0.26 -11.26
N PHE A 36 9.13 -1.23 -11.30
CA PHE A 36 10.17 -1.31 -12.32
C PHE A 36 9.70 -1.97 -13.60
N PHE A 37 8.84 -2.99 -13.47
CA PHE A 37 8.30 -3.73 -14.61
C PHE A 37 7.36 -2.88 -15.46
N LEU A 38 6.55 -2.04 -14.82
CA LEU A 38 5.66 -1.08 -15.50
C LEU A 38 6.39 0.21 -15.92
N GLU A 39 7.69 0.32 -15.63
CA GLU A 39 8.50 1.51 -15.91
C GLU A 39 7.89 2.80 -15.35
N ALA A 40 7.29 2.72 -14.16
CA ALA A 40 6.58 3.85 -13.57
C ALA A 40 7.56 4.95 -13.12
N ASP A 41 7.41 6.15 -13.68
CA ASP A 41 8.13 7.34 -13.21
C ASP A 41 7.58 7.85 -11.87
N ILE A 42 6.27 7.69 -11.65
CA ILE A 42 5.54 8.19 -10.47
C ILE A 42 4.67 7.07 -9.88
N CYS A 43 4.93 6.72 -8.62
CA CYS A 43 4.06 5.86 -7.82
C CYS A 43 2.98 6.71 -7.14
N GLN A 44 1.79 6.78 -7.75
CA GLN A 44 0.62 7.49 -7.21
C GLN A 44 -0.31 6.51 -6.49
N LEU A 45 -0.13 6.38 -5.17
CA LEU A 45 -0.87 5.41 -4.34
C LEU A 45 -1.20 6.04 -2.98
N GLY A 46 -2.07 5.39 -2.20
CA GLY A 46 -2.43 5.86 -0.86
C GLY A 46 -1.23 5.93 0.10
N MET A 47 -1.36 6.73 1.17
CA MET A 47 -0.34 6.84 2.22
C MET A 47 -0.02 5.50 2.90
N ASP A 48 -0.97 4.56 2.92
CA ASP A 48 -0.80 3.20 3.45
C ASP A 48 0.16 2.33 2.61
N GLN A 49 0.36 2.67 1.34
CA GLN A 49 1.31 1.99 0.43
C GLN A 49 2.73 2.56 0.50
N ARG A 50 2.99 3.58 1.34
CA ARG A 50 4.28 4.29 1.37
C ARG A 50 5.47 3.36 1.65
N LYS A 51 5.32 2.35 2.50
CA LYS A 51 6.45 1.47 2.89
C LYS A 51 7.04 0.71 1.70
N VAL A 52 6.20 0.11 0.84
CA VAL A 52 6.69 -0.62 -0.34
C VAL A 52 7.22 0.32 -1.42
N ASN A 53 6.63 1.51 -1.57
CA ASN A 53 7.16 2.53 -2.48
C ASN A 53 8.55 3.03 -2.04
N MET A 54 8.76 3.20 -0.73
CA MET A 54 10.08 3.55 -0.18
C MET A 54 11.09 2.43 -0.40
N LEU A 55 10.68 1.16 -0.28
CA LEU A 55 11.55 0.03 -0.63
C LEU A 55 12.02 0.10 -2.07
N ALA A 56 11.15 0.43 -3.02
CA ALA A 56 11.59 0.56 -4.41
C ALA A 56 12.70 1.62 -4.54
N ARG A 57 12.64 2.71 -3.78
CA ARG A 57 13.72 3.71 -3.75
C ARG A 57 14.99 3.21 -3.07
N GLU A 58 14.88 2.46 -1.97
CA GLU A 58 16.03 1.82 -1.30
C GLU A 58 16.69 0.79 -2.24
N TYR A 59 15.89 -0.01 -2.94
CA TYR A 59 16.39 -0.98 -3.91
C TYR A 59 17.13 -0.30 -5.07
N CYS A 60 16.66 0.87 -5.54
CA CYS A 60 17.40 1.66 -6.51
C CYS A 60 18.81 2.04 -6.03
N ASP A 61 19.00 2.32 -4.74
CA ASP A 61 20.31 2.60 -4.17
C ASP A 61 21.21 1.36 -4.21
N ASP A 62 20.68 0.19 -3.86
CA ASP A 62 21.41 -1.08 -3.88
C ASP A 62 21.89 -1.45 -5.28
N ILE A 63 21.03 -1.29 -6.30
CA ILE A 63 21.38 -1.57 -7.70
C ILE A 63 22.04 -0.39 -8.43
N LYS A 64 22.30 0.72 -7.73
CA LYS A 64 22.89 1.96 -8.27
C LYS A 64 22.11 2.57 -9.44
N ARG A 65 20.78 2.41 -9.44
CA ARG A 65 19.87 3.01 -10.43
C ARG A 65 19.66 4.48 -10.10
N LYS A 66 20.04 5.37 -11.03
CA LYS A 66 19.88 6.82 -10.87
C LYS A 66 18.42 7.27 -10.94
N ASN A 67 17.65 6.68 -11.84
CA ASN A 67 16.24 7.02 -12.05
C ASN A 67 15.39 6.32 -10.98
N LYS A 68 15.20 7.02 -9.86
CA LYS A 68 14.33 6.56 -8.77
C LYS A 68 12.88 7.01 -9.03
N PRO A 69 11.89 6.14 -8.80
CA PRO A 69 10.49 6.51 -8.94
C PRO A 69 10.11 7.62 -7.95
N ILE A 70 9.32 8.59 -8.40
CA ILE A 70 8.75 9.64 -7.55
C ILE A 70 7.60 9.03 -6.75
N ILE A 71 7.57 9.24 -5.43
CA ILE A 71 6.47 8.76 -4.59
C ILE A 71 5.52 9.93 -4.35
N LEU A 72 4.31 9.84 -4.90
CA LEU A 72 3.26 10.83 -4.73
C LEU A 72 2.07 10.20 -3.98
N SER A 73 2.14 10.24 -2.65
CA SER A 73 1.13 9.61 -1.81
C SER A 73 -0.07 10.53 -1.55
N HIS A 74 -1.29 10.06 -1.81
CA HIS A 74 -2.51 10.78 -1.51
C HIS A 74 -3.06 10.45 -0.11
N HIS A 75 -3.80 11.39 0.48
CA HIS A 75 -4.45 11.22 1.77
C HIS A 75 -5.49 10.09 1.73
N MET A 76 -5.62 9.34 2.82
CA MET A 76 -6.63 8.28 2.95
C MET A 76 -7.99 8.92 3.23
N LEU A 77 -9.00 8.62 2.42
CA LEU A 77 -10.35 9.08 2.71
C LEU A 77 -10.86 8.45 4.01
N PRO A 78 -11.36 9.27 4.97
CA PRO A 78 -11.89 8.77 6.22
C PRO A 78 -13.19 7.99 5.99
N GLY A 79 -13.52 7.13 6.96
CA GLY A 79 -14.82 6.47 6.99
C GLY A 79 -15.91 7.42 7.48
N LEU A 80 -17.17 7.11 7.16
CA LEU A 80 -18.32 7.93 7.58
C LEU A 80 -18.62 7.87 9.09
N LEU A 81 -18.19 6.81 9.77
CA LEU A 81 -18.46 6.63 11.19
C LEU A 81 -17.38 7.32 12.04
N GLU A 82 -17.79 7.79 13.23
CA GLU A 82 -16.89 8.45 14.16
C GLU A 82 -15.67 7.56 14.50
N GLY A 83 -14.47 8.16 14.48
CA GLY A 83 -13.23 7.48 14.79
C GLY A 83 -12.64 6.61 13.67
N GLN A 84 -13.23 6.61 12.47
CA GLN A 84 -12.69 5.84 11.34
C GLN A 84 -11.77 6.68 10.46
N GLU A 85 -10.46 6.56 10.67
CA GLU A 85 -9.43 7.26 9.89
C GLU A 85 -9.33 6.83 8.43
N LYS A 86 -9.89 5.66 8.07
CA LYS A 86 -9.84 5.10 6.72
C LYS A 86 -11.13 4.36 6.38
N MET A 87 -11.70 4.68 5.22
CA MET A 87 -12.81 3.95 4.63
C MET A 87 -12.45 2.47 4.37
N SER A 88 -13.33 1.54 4.73
CA SER A 88 -13.04 0.10 4.63
C SER A 88 -14.21 -0.70 4.09
N LYS A 89 -13.92 -1.65 3.20
CA LYS A 89 -14.90 -2.64 2.72
C LYS A 89 -15.42 -3.55 3.83
N SER A 90 -14.67 -3.70 4.92
CA SER A 90 -15.05 -4.56 6.05
C SER A 90 -16.28 -4.04 6.81
N ASN A 91 -16.56 -2.75 6.72
CA ASN A 91 -17.75 -2.13 7.29
C ASN A 91 -18.47 -1.34 6.18
N PRO A 92 -19.46 -1.93 5.51
CA PRO A 92 -20.17 -1.27 4.42
C PRO A 92 -20.76 0.10 4.81
N SER A 93 -21.20 0.26 6.06
CA SER A 93 -21.74 1.52 6.59
C SER A 93 -20.68 2.61 6.80
N SER A 94 -19.40 2.30 6.62
CA SER A 94 -18.30 3.27 6.65
C SER A 94 -17.97 3.89 5.29
N ALA A 95 -18.53 3.34 4.21
CA ALA A 95 -18.13 3.63 2.85
C ALA A 95 -19.33 4.05 2.00
N ILE A 96 -19.08 4.91 1.01
CA ILE A 96 -19.98 5.13 -0.12
C ILE A 96 -19.35 4.42 -1.31
N PHE A 97 -20.09 3.49 -1.90
CA PHE A 97 -19.64 2.71 -3.05
C PHE A 97 -20.00 3.42 -4.36
N MET A 98 -19.30 3.06 -5.43
CA MET A 98 -19.52 3.70 -6.74
C MET A 98 -20.86 3.30 -7.36
N GLU A 99 -21.41 2.19 -6.89
CA GLU A 99 -22.67 1.58 -7.29
C GLU A 99 -23.82 1.86 -6.31
N ASP A 100 -23.62 2.70 -5.28
CA ASP A 100 -24.70 3.06 -4.36
C ASP A 100 -25.81 3.83 -5.11
N GLU A 101 -27.06 3.44 -4.86
CA GLU A 101 -28.23 4.10 -5.44
C GLU A 101 -28.61 5.36 -4.64
N GLU A 102 -29.12 6.37 -5.34
CA GLU A 102 -29.74 7.52 -4.70
C GLU A 102 -31.04 7.09 -4.02
N VAL A 103 -31.15 7.34 -2.72
CA VAL A 103 -32.40 7.10 -1.99
C VAL A 103 -33.34 8.28 -2.25
N ASN A 104 -34.38 8.03 -3.04
CA ASN A 104 -35.48 8.99 -3.29
C ASN A 104 -36.36 9.19 -2.06
#